data_AF-A0AAN5C4T1-F1
#
_entry.id   AF-A0AAN5C4T1-F1
#
_cell.length_a   1.000
_cell.length_b   1.000
_cell.length_c   1.000
_cell.angle_alpha   90.00
_cell.angle_beta   90.00
_cell.angle_gamma   90.00
#
_symmetry.space_group_name_H-M   'P 1'
#
loop_
_entity.id
_entity.type
_entity.pdbx_description
1 polymer ?
#
loop_
_entity_poly.entity_id
_entity_poly.type
_entity_poly.pdbx_seq_one_letter_code
_entity_poly.pdbx_strand_id
1 'polypeptide(L)'
;MSSCHHLAWLRHVRNERTGEVVLEDTGRLSRVIKELPKQASQTPQIALFIGTKTKDAAVKQIFSRNNIGRRGEKGNVNLRLDTVSINSDAPLLFAESSPSVQSATERSHLLCHETVAYPTRWEPSPYSISDIIFSRLYFLFCDVVCMFADDFSTQADVAEQLMTWIEIGGPKSLPEKIRPRLLIVISESSPYNELLDALHLRSVELGECFSVVRLFRLAGDYLSPLARYQRLRDEVYRQREEVANAKNGHQMLFSAVHLMSFFEKAVQHTARTISQEFNFIAAARCDNMVESDYLGHLKNFITLSQDYKTPYDSVASCIASSIIMDAYPPRMHC
;
A
#
# COMPACT_ATOMS: atom_id res chain seq x y z
N MET A 1 13.16 -5.62 27.94
CA MET A 1 12.04 -5.96 27.04
C MET A 1 12.60 -6.82 25.92
N SER A 2 12.12 -8.05 25.75
CA SER A 2 12.54 -8.94 24.68
C SER A 2 12.32 -8.28 23.31
N SER A 3 13.34 -8.25 22.46
CA SER A 3 13.22 -7.72 21.09
C SER A 3 12.20 -8.54 20.30
N CYS A 4 11.03 -7.98 20.03
CA CYS A 4 9.99 -8.63 19.25
C CYS A 4 10.44 -8.78 17.78
N HIS A 5 10.56 -10.03 17.32
CA HIS A 5 11.00 -10.35 15.95
C HIS A 5 9.85 -10.58 14.97
N HIS A 6 8.60 -10.27 15.33
CA HIS A 6 7.45 -10.45 14.44
C HIS A 6 7.48 -9.49 13.27
N LEU A 7 7.26 -10.05 12.09
CA LEU A 7 7.37 -9.36 10.80
C LEU A 7 6.03 -9.15 10.11
N ALA A 8 4.96 -9.83 10.54
CA ALA A 8 3.64 -9.65 9.95
C ALA A 8 3.20 -8.19 10.06
N TRP A 9 2.74 -7.62 8.95
CA TRP A 9 2.29 -6.24 8.84
C TRP A 9 0.88 -6.09 9.39
N LEU A 10 -0.04 -6.88 8.84
CA LEU A 10 -1.41 -7.03 9.32
C LEU A 10 -1.70 -8.54 9.38
N ARG A 11 -2.52 -8.93 10.34
CA ARG A 11 -3.06 -10.28 10.44
C ARG A 11 -4.56 -10.26 10.31
N HIS A 12 -5.13 -11.38 9.91
CA HIS A 12 -6.56 -11.60 10.03
C HIS A 12 -6.79 -12.90 10.79
N VAL A 13 -7.75 -12.86 11.71
CA VAL A 13 -8.16 -14.02 12.50
C VAL A 13 -9.64 -14.23 12.24
N ARG A 14 -10.02 -15.47 11.90
CA ARG A 14 -11.42 -15.87 11.80
C ARG A 14 -11.76 -16.68 13.04
N ASN A 15 -12.82 -16.27 13.73
CA ASN A 15 -13.39 -17.07 14.81
C ASN A 15 -14.14 -18.24 14.21
N GLU A 16 -13.68 -19.47 14.43
CA GLU A 16 -14.29 -20.68 13.87
C GLU A 16 -15.74 -20.89 14.33
N ARG A 17 -16.09 -20.41 15.52
CA ARG A 17 -17.42 -20.59 16.10
C ARG A 17 -18.42 -19.53 15.65
N THR A 18 -18.01 -18.26 15.58
CA THR A 18 -18.91 -17.14 15.22
C THR A 18 -18.81 -16.75 13.76
N GLY A 19 -17.78 -17.21 13.04
CA GLY A 19 -17.46 -16.77 11.68
C GLY A 19 -16.88 -15.35 11.60
N GLU A 20 -16.85 -14.63 12.72
CA GLU A 20 -16.38 -13.25 12.79
C GLU A 20 -14.92 -13.13 12.38
N VAL A 21 -14.62 -12.14 11.55
CA VAL A 21 -13.27 -11.81 11.13
C VAL A 21 -12.79 -10.61 11.93
N VAL A 22 -11.53 -10.66 12.34
CA VAL A 22 -10.85 -9.56 13.04
C VAL A 22 -9.56 -9.27 12.29
N LEU A 23 -9.35 -7.99 11.96
CA LEU A 23 -8.07 -7.51 11.45
C LEU A 23 -7.21 -7.09 12.64
N GLU A 24 -6.01 -7.63 12.74
CA GLU A 24 -5.07 -7.34 13.82
C GLU A 24 -3.88 -6.55 13.27
N ASP A 25 -3.76 -5.29 13.69
CA ASP A 25 -2.55 -4.48 13.49
C ASP A 25 -1.49 -4.89 14.52
N THR A 26 -0.37 -5.40 14.00
CA THR A 26 0.76 -5.88 14.81
C THR A 26 1.72 -4.75 15.23
N GLY A 27 1.41 -3.50 14.87
CA GLY A 27 2.29 -2.36 15.06
C GLY A 27 3.63 -2.49 14.31
N ARG A 28 3.75 -3.41 13.34
CA ARG A 28 5.01 -3.63 12.62
C ARG A 28 5.43 -2.41 11.80
N LEU A 29 4.49 -1.73 11.15
CA LEU A 29 4.79 -0.50 10.41
C LEU A 29 5.33 0.58 11.35
N SER A 30 4.69 0.79 12.51
CA SER A 30 5.17 1.74 13.53
C SER A 30 6.59 1.40 14.00
N ARG A 31 6.89 0.12 14.27
CA ARG A 31 8.24 -0.32 14.64
C ARG A 31 9.27 -0.03 13.56
N VAL A 32 8.95 -0.34 12.30
CA VAL A 32 9.82 -0.05 11.15
C VAL A 32 10.06 1.45 10.98
N ILE A 33 9.01 2.27 11.13
CA ILE A 33 9.14 3.72 11.02
C ILE A 33 9.99 4.31 12.15
N LYS A 34 9.89 3.75 13.37
CA LYS A 34 10.75 4.15 14.50
C LYS A 34 12.25 3.88 14.27
N GLU A 35 12.59 2.96 13.36
CA GLU A 35 13.99 2.70 12.96
C GLU A 35 14.54 3.82 12.04
N LEU A 36 13.70 4.64 11.42
CA LEU A 36 14.12 5.70 10.51
C LEU A 36 14.71 6.91 11.27
N PRO A 37 15.84 7.46 10.81
CA PRO A 37 16.51 8.57 11.50
C PRO A 37 15.76 9.91 11.40
N LYS A 38 14.99 10.14 10.32
CA LYS A 38 14.30 11.41 10.07
C LYS A 38 12.85 11.18 9.61
N GLN A 39 12.03 10.60 10.49
CA GLN A 39 10.64 10.18 10.19
C GLN A 39 9.75 11.28 9.57
N ALA A 40 9.93 12.54 9.98
CA ALA A 40 9.12 13.65 9.49
C ALA A 40 9.51 14.13 8.07
N SER A 41 10.77 13.93 7.65
CA SER A 41 11.26 14.41 6.35
C SER A 41 11.49 13.30 5.33
N GLN A 42 11.75 12.07 5.78
CA GLN A 42 11.88 10.92 4.89
C GLN A 42 10.53 10.53 4.32
N THR A 43 10.51 10.12 3.07
CA THR A 43 9.33 9.71 2.30
C THR A 43 9.43 8.22 1.94
N PRO A 44 9.05 7.31 2.86
CA PRO A 44 9.18 5.88 2.62
C PRO A 44 8.30 5.44 1.47
N GLN A 45 8.81 4.49 0.70
CA GLN A 45 8.09 3.86 -0.40
C GLN A 45 8.00 2.37 -0.16
N ILE A 46 6.98 1.71 -0.69
CA ILE A 46 6.68 0.31 -0.39
C ILE A 46 6.67 -0.53 -1.67
N ALA A 47 7.50 -1.58 -1.69
CA ALA A 47 7.46 -2.62 -2.72
C ALA A 47 6.88 -3.92 -2.14
N LEU A 48 5.81 -4.45 -2.74
CA LEU A 48 5.18 -5.70 -2.31
C LEU A 48 5.59 -6.84 -3.25
N PHE A 49 6.14 -7.92 -2.70
CA PHE A 49 6.54 -9.11 -3.44
C PHE A 49 5.58 -10.27 -3.12
N ILE A 50 4.95 -10.82 -4.15
CA ILE A 50 3.90 -11.85 -4.05
C ILE A 50 4.38 -13.12 -4.75
N GLY A 51 4.42 -14.23 -4.01
CA GLY A 51 4.85 -15.52 -4.51
C GLY A 51 5.37 -16.43 -3.40
N THR A 52 5.98 -17.54 -3.79
CA THR A 52 6.52 -18.56 -2.89
C THR A 52 8.02 -18.72 -3.11
N LYS A 53 8.45 -19.82 -3.74
CA LYS A 53 9.87 -20.22 -3.82
C LYS A 53 10.69 -19.26 -4.66
N THR A 54 10.16 -18.84 -5.82
CA THR A 54 10.84 -17.98 -6.78
C THR A 54 10.95 -16.56 -6.22
N LYS A 55 9.86 -16.06 -5.61
CA LYS A 55 9.86 -14.82 -4.82
C LYS A 55 10.89 -14.86 -3.68
N ASP A 56 10.90 -15.91 -2.86
CA ASP A 56 11.84 -16.05 -1.73
C ASP A 56 13.30 -16.02 -2.19
N ALA A 57 13.60 -16.65 -3.34
CA ALA A 57 14.94 -16.62 -3.93
C ALA A 57 15.31 -15.20 -4.40
N ALA A 58 14.39 -14.52 -5.09
CA ALA A 58 14.61 -13.17 -5.58
C ALA A 58 14.82 -12.16 -4.45
N VAL A 59 13.93 -12.12 -3.47
CA VAL A 59 13.99 -11.16 -2.36
C VAL A 59 15.30 -11.31 -1.57
N LYS A 60 15.77 -12.53 -1.33
CA LYS A 60 17.08 -12.78 -0.68
C LYS A 60 18.26 -12.20 -1.44
N GLN A 61 18.21 -12.20 -2.77
CA GLN A 61 19.29 -11.70 -3.61
C GLN A 61 19.22 -10.19 -3.79
N ILE A 62 18.00 -9.65 -3.95
CA ILE A 62 17.74 -8.21 -4.05
C ILE A 62 18.17 -7.49 -2.76
N PHE A 63 17.77 -8.04 -1.60
CA PHE A 63 18.03 -7.47 -0.28
C PHE A 63 19.04 -8.30 0.51
N SER A 64 20.19 -8.59 -0.11
CA SER A 64 21.23 -9.46 0.47
C SER A 64 21.78 -8.97 1.82
N ARG A 65 21.75 -7.66 2.08
CA ARG A 65 22.22 -7.06 3.35
C ARG A 65 21.22 -7.16 4.50
N ASN A 66 19.97 -7.53 4.22
CA ASN A 66 18.94 -7.68 5.24
C ASN A 66 18.99 -9.02 6.00
N ASN A 67 19.91 -9.94 5.64
CA ASN A 67 20.08 -11.25 6.27
C ASN A 67 18.76 -12.02 6.43
N ILE A 68 17.98 -12.09 5.34
CA ILE A 68 16.62 -12.64 5.33
C ILE A 68 16.68 -14.16 5.60
N GLY A 69 16.50 -14.52 6.87
CA GLY A 69 16.38 -15.90 7.33
C GLY A 69 14.97 -16.48 7.19
N ARG A 70 14.75 -17.70 7.70
CA ARG A 70 13.44 -18.40 7.69
C ARG A 70 12.37 -17.82 8.64
N ARG A 71 12.58 -16.61 9.17
CA ARG A 71 11.78 -16.04 10.29
C ARG A 71 10.49 -15.31 9.86
N GLY A 72 10.08 -15.46 8.60
CA GLY A 72 8.79 -14.92 8.14
C GLY A 72 7.65 -15.82 8.60
N GLU A 73 6.55 -15.19 9.04
CA GLU A 73 5.31 -15.92 9.30
C GLU A 73 4.70 -16.30 7.94
N LYS A 74 4.64 -17.60 7.67
CA LYS A 74 4.06 -18.09 6.42
C LYS A 74 2.55 -17.88 6.46
N GLY A 75 2.01 -17.20 5.46
CA GLY A 75 0.58 -16.88 5.33
C GLY A 75 0.17 -15.47 5.77
N ASN A 76 1.11 -14.66 6.29
CA ASN A 76 0.90 -13.23 6.52
C ASN A 76 1.79 -12.40 5.59
N VAL A 77 1.44 -11.13 5.39
CA VAL A 77 2.30 -10.18 4.69
C VAL A 77 3.39 -9.70 5.64
N ASN A 78 4.64 -10.01 5.37
CA ASN A 78 5.77 -9.65 6.21
C ASN A 78 6.42 -8.35 5.74
N LEU A 79 6.55 -7.34 6.61
CA LEU A 79 7.12 -6.03 6.30
C LEU A 79 8.54 -5.87 6.87
N ARG A 80 9.47 -5.38 6.03
CA ARG A 80 10.84 -5.05 6.41
C ARG A 80 11.28 -3.71 5.82
N LEU A 81 12.28 -3.12 6.45
CA LEU A 81 13.01 -1.95 5.96
C LEU A 81 14.27 -2.43 5.23
N ASP A 82 14.52 -1.94 4.02
CA ASP A 82 15.80 -2.15 3.35
C ASP A 82 16.91 -1.40 4.11
N THR A 83 17.86 -2.18 4.62
CA THR A 83 18.98 -1.66 5.43
C THR A 83 19.87 -0.70 4.66
N VAL A 84 19.90 -0.78 3.34
CA VAL A 84 20.74 0.07 2.49
C VAL A 84 20.16 1.47 2.33
N SER A 85 18.82 1.58 2.30
CA SER A 85 18.12 2.84 2.06
C SER A 85 17.65 3.54 3.35
N ILE A 86 17.94 3.00 4.53
CA ILE A 86 17.52 3.59 5.83
C ILE A 86 17.90 5.07 5.99
N ASN A 87 19.04 5.48 5.46
CA ASN A 87 19.57 6.85 5.59
C ASN A 87 19.26 7.75 4.37
N SER A 88 18.62 7.22 3.32
CA SER A 88 18.25 8.05 2.15
C SER A 88 16.95 8.80 2.41
N ASP A 89 16.71 9.88 1.68
CA ASP A 89 15.48 10.67 1.80
C ASP A 89 14.23 9.85 1.47
N ALA A 90 14.33 8.91 0.53
CA ALA A 90 13.30 7.93 0.25
C ALA A 90 13.77 6.52 0.69
N PRO A 91 13.54 6.08 1.93
CA PRO A 91 13.82 4.72 2.35
C PRO A 91 12.85 3.71 1.70
N LEU A 92 13.32 2.50 1.40
CA LEU A 92 12.50 1.44 0.82
C LEU A 92 12.03 0.48 1.91
N LEU A 93 10.71 0.36 2.05
CA LEU A 93 10.08 -0.73 2.77
C LEU A 93 9.71 -1.82 1.76
N PHE A 94 9.95 -3.08 2.10
CA PHE A 94 9.50 -4.19 1.28
C PHE A 94 8.62 -5.14 2.07
N ALA A 95 7.51 -5.49 1.46
CA ALA A 95 6.52 -6.42 1.98
C ALA A 95 6.60 -7.74 1.19
N GLU A 96 6.39 -8.85 1.86
CA GLU A 96 6.39 -10.17 1.25
C GLU A 96 5.11 -10.93 1.59
N SER A 97 4.45 -11.48 0.57
CA SER A 97 3.29 -12.36 0.74
C SER A 97 3.49 -13.69 0.03
N SER A 98 2.98 -14.76 0.65
CA SER A 98 2.84 -16.08 0.04
C SER A 98 1.36 -16.46 0.01
N PRO A 99 0.63 -16.12 -1.05
CA PRO A 99 -0.83 -16.22 -1.09
C PRO A 99 -1.36 -17.66 -0.95
N SER A 100 -0.57 -18.68 -1.31
CA SER A 100 -0.95 -20.09 -1.24
C SER A 100 -0.74 -20.75 0.13
N VAL A 101 -0.22 -20.04 1.14
CA VAL A 101 -0.02 -20.60 2.49
C VAL A 101 -1.07 -20.04 3.43
N GLN A 102 -1.92 -20.90 3.97
CA GLN A 102 -2.86 -20.49 5.02
C GLN A 102 -2.10 -20.11 6.29
N SER A 103 -2.49 -18.99 6.90
CA SER A 103 -1.95 -18.52 8.18
C SER A 103 -2.38 -19.50 9.27
N ALA A 104 -1.42 -20.01 10.05
CA ALA A 104 -1.74 -20.83 11.22
C ALA A 104 -2.44 -19.93 12.26
N THR A 105 -3.72 -20.21 12.47
CA THR A 105 -4.65 -19.50 13.35
C THR A 105 -4.33 -19.72 14.82
N GLU A 106 -3.19 -19.22 15.32
CA GLU A 106 -2.94 -19.23 16.76
C GLU A 106 -2.45 -17.87 17.29
N ARG A 107 -3.15 -17.41 18.33
CA ARG A 107 -2.98 -16.16 19.09
C ARG A 107 -1.66 -16.10 19.88
N SER A 108 -0.56 -16.60 19.36
CA SER A 108 0.70 -16.80 20.10
C SER A 108 1.51 -15.52 20.38
N HIS A 109 1.01 -14.33 20.01
CA HIS A 109 1.84 -13.12 19.92
C HIS A 109 1.58 -12.07 21.01
N LEU A 110 0.55 -12.24 21.85
CA LEU A 110 0.22 -11.35 22.98
C LEU A 110 1.36 -11.20 24.00
N LEU A 111 2.38 -12.06 23.95
CA LEU A 111 3.47 -12.10 24.93
C LEU A 111 4.62 -11.12 24.66
N CYS A 112 4.68 -10.46 23.49
CA CYS A 112 5.86 -9.68 23.10
C CYS A 112 5.58 -8.23 22.68
N HIS A 113 4.37 -7.91 22.23
CA HIS A 113 3.92 -6.56 21.95
C HIS A 113 2.38 -6.53 21.93
N GLU A 114 1.82 -5.35 22.17
CA GLU A 114 0.38 -5.11 22.03
C GLU A 114 0.01 -5.07 20.55
N THR A 115 -1.13 -5.67 20.22
CA THR A 115 -1.73 -5.65 18.88
C THR A 115 -3.10 -4.99 18.97
N VAL A 116 -3.45 -4.16 17.99
CA VAL A 116 -4.76 -3.51 17.95
C VAL A 116 -5.70 -4.33 17.07
N ALA A 117 -6.78 -4.82 17.67
CA ALA A 117 -7.78 -5.62 16.99
C ALA A 117 -8.94 -4.75 16.47
N TYR A 118 -9.30 -4.93 15.20
CA TYR A 118 -10.39 -4.26 14.53
C TYR A 118 -11.39 -5.30 14.03
N PRO A 119 -12.50 -5.54 14.76
CA PRO A 119 -13.55 -6.44 14.32
C PRO A 119 -14.17 -5.95 13.01
N THR A 120 -14.34 -6.86 12.05
CA THR A 120 -14.93 -6.53 10.76
C THR A 120 -16.44 -6.35 10.89
N ARG A 121 -17.00 -5.36 10.17
CA ARG A 121 -18.46 -5.08 10.15
C ARG A 121 -19.14 -5.42 8.83
N TRP A 122 -18.36 -5.88 7.85
CA TRP A 122 -18.87 -6.27 6.55
C TRP A 122 -19.34 -7.73 6.56
N GLU A 123 -20.33 -8.02 5.72
CA GLU A 123 -20.88 -9.36 5.53
C GLU A 123 -19.88 -10.30 4.83
N PRO A 124 -20.00 -11.62 5.01
CA PRO A 124 -19.14 -12.59 4.34
C PRO A 124 -19.03 -12.33 2.83
N SER A 125 -17.81 -12.16 2.37
CA SER A 125 -17.49 -11.92 0.96
C SER A 125 -17.20 -13.24 0.25
N PRO A 126 -17.50 -13.38 -1.07
CA PRO A 126 -17.05 -14.51 -1.86
C PRO A 126 -15.52 -14.56 -2.02
N TYR A 127 -14.84 -13.42 -1.81
CA TYR A 127 -13.40 -13.31 -1.94
C TYR A 127 -12.67 -13.70 -0.65
N SER A 128 -11.41 -14.13 -0.80
CA SER A 128 -10.59 -14.39 0.38
C SER A 128 -10.30 -13.09 1.14
N ILE A 129 -10.12 -13.20 2.46
CA ILE A 129 -9.79 -12.03 3.30
C ILE A 129 -8.47 -11.41 2.85
N SER A 130 -7.51 -12.25 2.42
CA SER A 130 -6.22 -11.79 1.89
C SER A 130 -6.41 -10.92 0.65
N ASP A 131 -7.26 -11.34 -0.30
CA ASP A 131 -7.51 -10.57 -1.53
C ASP A 131 -8.18 -9.23 -1.24
N ILE A 132 -9.12 -9.21 -0.30
CA ILE A 132 -9.74 -7.96 0.18
C ILE A 132 -8.67 -7.03 0.74
N ILE A 133 -7.77 -7.54 1.59
CA ILE A 133 -6.71 -6.73 2.18
C ILE A 133 -5.72 -6.23 1.10
N PHE A 134 -5.37 -7.04 0.10
CA PHE A 134 -4.53 -6.59 -1.02
C PHE A 134 -5.18 -5.42 -1.77
N SER A 135 -6.40 -5.63 -2.28
CA SER A 135 -7.09 -4.65 -3.12
C SER A 135 -7.52 -3.40 -2.38
N ARG A 136 -8.06 -3.54 -1.16
CA ARG A 136 -8.69 -2.43 -0.41
C ARG A 136 -7.77 -1.74 0.58
N LEU A 137 -6.61 -2.32 0.89
CA LEU A 137 -5.67 -1.75 1.85
C LEU A 137 -4.25 -1.63 1.28
N TYR A 138 -3.57 -2.74 0.99
CA TYR A 138 -2.14 -2.67 0.66
C TYR A 138 -1.85 -1.89 -0.62
N PHE A 139 -2.66 -2.05 -1.66
CA PHE A 139 -2.49 -1.33 -2.92
C PHE A 139 -2.67 0.18 -2.80
N LEU A 140 -3.26 0.69 -1.71
CA LEU A 140 -3.31 2.14 -1.44
C LEU A 140 -1.92 2.71 -1.05
N PHE A 141 -1.02 1.86 -0.55
CA PHE A 141 0.26 2.27 0.01
C PHE A 141 1.47 1.75 -0.77
N CYS A 142 1.30 0.71 -1.58
CA CYS A 142 2.37 0.17 -2.42
C CYS A 142 2.65 1.06 -3.64
N ASP A 143 3.93 1.24 -3.95
CA ASP A 143 4.41 1.88 -5.18
C ASP A 143 4.60 0.84 -6.28
N VAL A 144 5.15 -0.33 -5.91
CA VAL A 144 5.45 -1.42 -6.85
C VAL A 144 4.92 -2.74 -6.27
N VAL A 145 4.23 -3.52 -7.09
CA VAL A 145 3.79 -4.88 -6.78
C VAL A 145 4.51 -5.83 -7.72
N CYS A 146 5.36 -6.70 -7.18
CA CYS A 146 6.08 -7.73 -7.91
C CYS A 146 5.39 -9.08 -7.71
N MET A 147 4.77 -9.61 -8.75
CA MET A 147 4.08 -10.90 -8.73
C MET A 147 4.90 -11.94 -9.49
N PHE A 148 5.35 -13.00 -8.82
CA PHE A 148 6.16 -14.05 -9.43
C PHE A 148 5.25 -15.10 -10.05
N ALA A 149 5.07 -15.07 -11.37
CA ALA A 149 4.10 -15.91 -12.07
C ALA A 149 4.41 -17.41 -11.93
N ASP A 150 5.68 -17.79 -11.89
CA ASP A 150 6.09 -19.20 -11.77
C ASP A 150 5.80 -19.81 -10.39
N ASP A 151 5.41 -18.97 -9.42
CA ASP A 151 4.95 -19.43 -8.11
C ASP A 151 3.44 -19.75 -8.08
N PHE A 152 2.73 -19.51 -9.18
CA PHE A 152 1.34 -19.91 -9.41
C PHE A 152 1.28 -21.24 -10.17
N SER A 153 0.16 -21.96 -10.07
CA SER A 153 0.05 -23.29 -10.70
C SER A 153 0.00 -23.17 -12.22
N THR A 154 -0.73 -22.17 -12.72
CA THR A 154 -0.83 -21.87 -14.15
C THR A 154 -0.75 -20.36 -14.42
N GLN A 155 -0.53 -19.99 -15.69
CA GLN A 155 -0.61 -18.58 -16.11
C GLN A 155 -2.04 -18.03 -16.06
N ALA A 156 -3.05 -18.89 -16.22
CA ALA A 156 -4.44 -18.51 -16.07
C ALA A 156 -4.72 -18.08 -14.62
N ASP A 157 -4.15 -18.79 -13.63
CA ASP A 157 -4.27 -18.44 -12.21
C ASP A 157 -3.74 -17.02 -11.92
N VAL A 158 -2.67 -16.60 -12.62
CA VAL A 158 -2.11 -15.24 -12.50
C VAL A 158 -3.13 -14.22 -12.98
N ALA A 159 -3.72 -14.43 -14.17
CA ALA A 159 -4.72 -13.52 -14.71
C ALA A 159 -5.99 -13.50 -13.85
N GLU A 160 -6.48 -14.66 -13.40
CA GLU A 160 -7.65 -14.78 -12.54
C GLU A 160 -7.45 -14.08 -11.19
N GLN A 161 -6.27 -14.21 -10.58
CA GLN A 161 -5.91 -13.50 -9.35
C GLN A 161 -5.94 -11.97 -9.54
N LEU A 162 -5.45 -11.48 -10.69
CA LEU A 162 -5.50 -10.05 -11.02
C LEU A 162 -6.93 -9.57 -11.23
N MET A 163 -7.76 -10.35 -11.94
CA MET A 163 -9.18 -10.04 -12.13
C MET A 163 -9.93 -10.01 -10.81
N THR A 164 -9.67 -10.97 -9.91
CA THR A 164 -10.22 -10.99 -8.56
C THR A 164 -9.92 -9.68 -7.83
N TRP A 165 -8.68 -9.20 -7.90
CA TRP A 165 -8.33 -7.93 -7.25
C TRP A 165 -9.03 -6.71 -7.86
N ILE A 166 -9.28 -6.72 -9.16
CA ILE A 166 -10.01 -5.67 -9.88
C ILE A 166 -11.49 -5.68 -9.48
N GLU A 167 -12.12 -6.86 -9.44
CA GLU A 167 -13.53 -7.04 -9.08
C GLU A 167 -13.83 -6.64 -7.64
N ILE A 168 -12.90 -6.87 -6.71
CA ILE A 168 -12.98 -6.36 -5.33
C ILE A 168 -12.99 -4.82 -5.29
N GLY A 169 -12.51 -4.17 -6.35
CA GLY A 169 -12.38 -2.73 -6.47
C GLY A 169 -11.07 -2.28 -5.86
N GLY A 170 -9.98 -2.35 -6.63
CA GLY A 170 -8.64 -1.92 -6.19
C GLY A 170 -8.54 -0.43 -5.81
N PRO A 171 -7.34 0.18 -5.86
CA PRO A 171 -7.08 1.51 -5.32
C PRO A 171 -7.65 2.66 -6.19
N LYS A 172 -8.96 2.66 -6.44
CA LYS A 172 -9.67 3.63 -7.28
C LYS A 172 -9.68 5.04 -6.71
N SER A 173 -9.56 5.19 -5.39
CA SER A 173 -9.42 6.48 -4.71
C SER A 173 -8.08 7.16 -4.97
N LEU A 174 -7.09 6.44 -5.52
CA LEU A 174 -5.85 7.02 -5.99
C LEU A 174 -6.01 7.55 -7.43
N PRO A 175 -5.44 8.72 -7.75
CA PRO A 175 -5.23 9.14 -9.13
C PRO A 175 -4.51 8.05 -9.94
N GLU A 176 -4.95 7.85 -11.18
CA GLU A 176 -4.47 6.78 -12.06
C GLU A 176 -2.94 6.70 -12.13
N LYS A 177 -2.27 7.84 -12.24
CA LYS A 177 -0.80 7.93 -12.38
C LYS A 177 -0.01 7.50 -11.14
N ILE A 178 -0.64 7.48 -9.97
CA ILE A 178 0.02 7.14 -8.70
C ILE A 178 -0.44 5.79 -8.12
N ARG A 179 -1.33 5.08 -8.84
CA ARG A 179 -1.66 3.69 -8.54
C ARG A 179 -0.40 2.82 -8.59
N PRO A 180 -0.36 1.71 -7.84
CA PRO A 180 0.79 0.81 -7.83
C PRO A 180 1.14 0.36 -9.24
N ARG A 181 2.42 0.15 -9.49
CA ARG A 181 2.91 -0.44 -10.73
C ARG A 181 3.08 -1.94 -10.55
N LEU A 182 2.50 -2.72 -11.45
CA LEU A 182 2.57 -4.18 -11.42
C LEU A 182 3.74 -4.66 -12.29
N LEU A 183 4.64 -5.43 -11.66
CA LEU A 183 5.72 -6.14 -12.31
C LEU A 183 5.47 -7.64 -12.20
N ILE A 184 5.11 -8.28 -13.30
CA ILE A 184 4.91 -9.73 -13.35
C ILE A 184 6.24 -10.36 -13.73
N VAL A 185 6.83 -11.11 -12.81
CA VAL A 185 8.16 -11.71 -12.97
C VAL A 185 8.01 -13.15 -13.44
N ILE A 186 8.68 -13.49 -14.53
CA ILE A 186 8.68 -14.85 -15.10
C ILE A 186 10.11 -15.35 -15.32
N SER A 187 10.30 -16.67 -15.27
CA SER A 187 11.55 -17.31 -15.64
C SER A 187 11.79 -17.27 -17.15
N GLU A 188 13.01 -17.56 -17.55
CA GLU A 188 13.40 -17.59 -18.97
C GLU A 188 12.65 -18.68 -19.76
N SER A 189 12.36 -19.81 -19.14
CA SER A 189 11.67 -20.94 -19.75
C SER A 189 10.15 -20.78 -19.77
N SER A 190 9.58 -19.83 -19.03
CA SER A 190 8.13 -19.65 -18.94
C SER A 190 7.55 -19.07 -20.25
N PRO A 191 6.33 -19.47 -20.66
CA PRO A 191 5.75 -18.99 -21.92
C PRO A 191 5.40 -17.50 -21.84
N TYR A 192 6.25 -16.63 -22.40
CA TYR A 192 6.07 -15.17 -22.32
C TYR A 192 4.86 -14.68 -23.11
N ASN A 193 4.70 -15.17 -24.34
CA ASN A 193 3.66 -14.68 -25.25
C ASN A 193 2.25 -15.00 -24.75
N GLU A 194 2.02 -16.19 -24.20
CA GLU A 194 0.70 -16.59 -23.69
C GLU A 194 0.22 -15.67 -22.56
N LEU A 195 1.08 -15.43 -21.56
CA LEU A 195 0.77 -14.51 -20.47
C LEU A 195 0.66 -13.07 -20.97
N LEU A 196 1.53 -12.66 -21.89
CA LEU A 196 1.47 -11.32 -22.46
C LEU A 196 0.15 -11.07 -23.19
N ASP A 197 -0.32 -12.03 -23.99
CA ASP A 197 -1.59 -11.95 -24.72
C ASP A 197 -2.77 -11.92 -23.74
N ALA A 198 -2.74 -12.76 -22.70
CA ALA A 198 -3.75 -12.74 -21.65
C ALA A 198 -3.86 -11.38 -20.93
N LEU A 199 -2.72 -10.73 -20.66
CA LEU A 199 -2.68 -9.40 -20.05
C LEU A 199 -3.15 -8.30 -21.00
N HIS A 200 -2.79 -8.36 -22.29
CA HIS A 200 -3.24 -7.39 -23.28
C HIS A 200 -4.76 -7.40 -23.44
N LEU A 201 -5.36 -8.59 -23.44
CA LEU A 201 -6.82 -8.78 -23.50
C LEU A 201 -7.57 -8.21 -22.29
N ARG A 202 -6.87 -7.81 -21.21
CA ARG A 202 -7.42 -7.26 -19.97
C ARG A 202 -6.79 -5.92 -19.59
N SER A 203 -6.13 -5.25 -20.55
CA SER A 203 -5.33 -4.05 -20.29
C SER A 203 -6.15 -2.88 -19.73
N VAL A 204 -7.41 -2.76 -20.13
CA VAL A 204 -8.33 -1.71 -19.64
C VAL A 204 -8.69 -1.97 -18.18
N GLU A 205 -9.07 -3.20 -17.84
CA GLU A 205 -9.43 -3.61 -16.49
C GLU A 205 -8.24 -3.52 -15.54
N LEU A 206 -7.05 -3.89 -16.00
CA LEU A 206 -5.81 -3.76 -15.23
C LEU A 206 -5.50 -2.29 -14.89
N GLY A 207 -5.83 -1.36 -15.79
CA GLY A 207 -5.71 0.08 -15.56
C GLY A 207 -6.54 0.60 -14.39
N GLU A 208 -7.59 -0.12 -13.97
CA GLU A 208 -8.39 0.23 -12.80
C GLU A 208 -7.61 0.09 -11.49
N CYS A 209 -6.66 -0.86 -11.43
CA CYS A 209 -5.88 -1.13 -10.23
C CYS A 209 -4.43 -0.67 -10.31
N PHE A 210 -3.84 -0.71 -11.49
CA PHE A 210 -2.42 -0.49 -11.69
C PHE A 210 -2.17 0.62 -12.71
N SER A 211 -1.21 1.50 -12.43
CA SER A 211 -0.84 2.58 -13.37
C SER A 211 -0.05 2.06 -14.56
N VAL A 212 0.74 1.01 -14.35
CA VAL A 212 1.59 0.36 -15.34
C VAL A 212 1.64 -1.12 -15.03
N VAL A 213 1.42 -1.97 -16.04
CA VAL A 213 1.66 -3.42 -15.97
C VAL A 213 2.82 -3.78 -16.87
N ARG A 214 3.82 -4.47 -16.32
CA ARG A 214 5.01 -4.91 -17.06
C ARG A 214 5.32 -6.37 -16.80
N LEU A 215 5.59 -7.09 -17.88
CA LEU A 215 6.12 -8.44 -17.83
C LEU A 215 7.66 -8.38 -17.82
N PHE A 216 8.28 -8.95 -16.80
CA PHE A 216 9.72 -8.97 -16.60
C PHE A 216 10.26 -10.39 -16.65
N ARG A 217 11.07 -10.67 -17.67
CA ARG A 217 11.74 -11.95 -17.85
C ARG A 217 13.06 -11.97 -17.10
N LEU A 218 13.19 -12.86 -16.11
CA LEU A 218 14.45 -13.14 -15.45
C LEU A 218 15.42 -13.81 -16.43
N ALA A 219 16.70 -13.49 -16.30
CA ALA A 219 17.76 -14.21 -17.00
C ALA A 219 17.80 -15.68 -16.55
N GLY A 220 18.32 -16.56 -17.39
CA GLY A 220 18.49 -17.98 -17.09
C GLY A 220 19.54 -18.28 -16.03
N ASP A 221 19.71 -19.57 -15.76
CA ASP A 221 20.62 -20.10 -14.74
C ASP A 221 22.11 -20.06 -15.15
N TYR A 222 22.42 -19.57 -16.36
CA TYR A 222 23.78 -19.33 -16.82
C TYR A 222 24.46 -18.13 -16.12
N LEU A 223 23.69 -17.28 -15.44
CA LEU A 223 24.21 -16.19 -14.61
C LEU A 223 24.28 -16.61 -13.14
N SER A 224 25.18 -15.97 -12.39
CA SER A 224 25.16 -16.09 -10.94
C SER A 224 23.81 -15.57 -10.39
N PRO A 225 23.30 -16.12 -9.27
CA PRO A 225 22.04 -15.65 -8.69
C PRO A 225 22.03 -14.14 -8.45
N LEU A 226 23.14 -13.58 -7.96
CA LEU A 226 23.26 -12.13 -7.75
C LEU A 226 23.08 -11.34 -9.05
N ALA A 227 23.78 -11.73 -10.12
CA ALA A 227 23.69 -11.05 -11.42
C ALA A 227 22.28 -11.21 -12.05
N ARG A 228 21.66 -12.38 -11.88
CA ARG A 228 20.30 -12.66 -12.36
C ARG A 228 19.27 -11.71 -11.75
N TYR A 229 19.31 -11.51 -10.43
CA TYR A 229 18.34 -10.68 -9.72
C TYR A 229 18.73 -9.21 -9.65
N GLN A 230 19.95 -8.83 -10.01
CA GLN A 230 20.37 -7.43 -10.07
C GLN A 230 19.51 -6.62 -11.05
N ARG A 231 19.22 -7.16 -12.24
CA ARG A 231 18.34 -6.49 -13.21
C ARG A 231 16.92 -6.29 -12.67
N LEU A 232 16.41 -7.28 -11.92
CA LEU A 232 15.10 -7.16 -11.27
C LEU A 232 15.12 -6.10 -10.16
N ARG A 233 16.20 -6.03 -9.38
CA ARG A 233 16.37 -4.96 -8.39
C ARG A 233 16.34 -3.59 -9.07
N ASP A 234 17.17 -3.40 -10.08
CA ASP A 234 17.29 -2.11 -10.76
C ASP A 234 15.94 -1.70 -11.40
N GLU A 235 15.18 -2.67 -11.94
CA GLU A 235 13.81 -2.47 -12.40
C GLU A 235 12.87 -1.98 -11.28
N VAL A 236 12.85 -2.66 -10.14
CA VAL A 236 12.01 -2.28 -8.99
C VAL A 236 12.33 -0.87 -8.51
N TYR A 237 13.61 -0.53 -8.38
CA TYR A 237 14.04 0.80 -7.95
C TYR A 237 13.64 1.88 -8.97
N ARG A 238 13.75 1.60 -10.27
CA ARG A 238 13.31 2.53 -11.31
C ARG A 238 11.80 2.76 -11.28
N GLN A 239 11.00 1.69 -11.21
CA GLN A 239 9.53 1.82 -11.17
C GLN A 239 9.08 2.62 -9.94
N ARG A 240 9.73 2.38 -8.80
CA ARG A 240 9.52 3.10 -7.55
C ARG A 240 9.80 4.60 -7.69
N GLU A 241 10.94 4.97 -8.29
CA GLU A 241 11.31 6.38 -8.50
C GLU A 241 10.28 7.09 -9.39
N GLU A 242 9.82 6.43 -10.46
CA GLU A 242 8.79 6.99 -11.34
C GLU A 242 7.46 7.23 -10.60
N VAL A 243 7.05 6.34 -9.70
CA VAL A 243 5.86 6.55 -8.85
C VAL A 243 6.09 7.67 -7.83
N ALA A 244 7.27 7.77 -7.22
CA ALA A 244 7.61 8.86 -6.30
C ALA A 244 7.45 10.23 -6.97
N ASN A 245 7.98 10.37 -8.19
CA ASN A 245 7.87 11.60 -8.97
C ASN A 245 6.40 11.94 -9.27
N ALA A 246 5.59 10.95 -9.63
CA ALA A 246 4.15 11.13 -9.84
C ALA A 246 3.42 11.51 -8.55
N LYS A 247 3.72 10.87 -7.42
CA LYS A 247 3.15 11.18 -6.09
C LYS A 247 3.50 12.59 -5.64
N ASN A 248 4.73 13.06 -5.89
CA ASN A 248 5.14 14.42 -5.60
C ASN A 248 4.28 15.44 -6.36
N GLY A 249 4.00 15.18 -7.65
CA GLY A 249 3.10 16.01 -8.46
C GLY A 249 1.64 16.05 -7.95
N HIS A 250 1.19 15.04 -7.21
CA HIS A 250 -0.16 14.97 -6.63
C HIS A 250 -0.19 15.33 -5.14
N GLN A 251 0.93 15.76 -4.54
CA GLN A 251 1.04 16.03 -3.09
C GLN A 251 0.67 14.81 -2.21
N MET A 252 0.92 13.60 -2.72
CA MET A 252 0.67 12.32 -2.04
C MET A 252 1.96 11.55 -1.75
N LEU A 253 3.11 12.22 -1.82
CA LEU A 253 4.39 11.67 -1.36
C LEU A 253 4.52 11.89 0.14
N PHE A 254 3.96 10.96 0.91
CA PHE A 254 3.86 11.10 2.35
C PHE A 254 5.19 10.90 3.07
N SER A 255 5.41 11.67 4.14
CA SER A 255 6.47 11.38 5.10
C SER A 255 6.18 10.09 5.86
N ALA A 256 7.16 9.55 6.57
CA ALA A 256 6.95 8.33 7.35
C ALA A 256 5.83 8.48 8.39
N VAL A 257 5.74 9.65 9.05
CA VAL A 257 4.69 9.94 10.03
C VAL A 257 3.30 9.92 9.38
N HIS A 258 3.15 10.57 8.23
CA HIS A 258 1.88 10.59 7.50
C HIS A 258 1.50 9.20 6.97
N LEU A 259 2.47 8.47 6.42
CA LEU A 259 2.28 7.10 5.94
C LEU A 259 1.72 6.18 7.04
N MET A 260 2.29 6.25 8.26
CA MET A 260 1.81 5.50 9.42
C MET A 260 0.37 5.85 9.78
N SER A 261 0.08 7.15 9.94
CA SER A 261 -1.24 7.65 10.33
C SER A 261 -2.32 7.27 9.32
N PHE A 262 -2.05 7.42 8.02
CA PHE A 262 -2.98 7.01 6.98
C PHE A 262 -3.18 5.50 6.94
N PHE A 263 -2.13 4.71 7.15
CA PHE A 263 -2.26 3.26 7.19
C PHE A 263 -3.17 2.80 8.33
N GLU A 264 -2.99 3.33 9.54
CA GLU A 264 -3.84 3.01 10.71
C GLU A 264 -5.31 3.36 10.44
N LYS A 265 -5.58 4.55 9.89
CA LYS A 265 -6.94 4.96 9.50
C LYS A 265 -7.51 4.07 8.40
N ALA A 266 -6.70 3.65 7.44
CA ALA A 266 -7.11 2.75 6.37
C ALA A 266 -7.46 1.35 6.89
N VAL A 267 -6.68 0.79 7.84
CA VAL A 267 -7.02 -0.48 8.50
C VAL A 267 -8.39 -0.39 9.19
N GLN A 268 -8.63 0.68 9.94
CA GLN A 268 -9.93 0.93 10.59
C GLN A 268 -11.07 1.03 9.57
N HIS A 269 -10.84 1.71 8.46
CA HIS A 269 -11.80 1.84 7.36
C HIS A 269 -12.12 0.48 6.75
N THR A 270 -11.11 -0.30 6.37
CA THR A 270 -11.28 -1.64 5.77
C THR A 270 -11.96 -2.63 6.72
N ALA A 271 -11.74 -2.51 8.03
CA ALA A 271 -12.49 -3.29 9.01
C ALA A 271 -13.99 -2.90 9.03
N ARG A 272 -14.31 -1.62 8.87
CA ARG A 272 -15.70 -1.14 8.88
C ARG A 272 -16.45 -1.42 7.58
N THR A 273 -15.79 -1.29 6.43
CA THR A 273 -16.43 -1.42 5.13
C THR A 273 -15.43 -1.81 4.05
N ILE A 274 -15.88 -2.69 3.14
CA ILE A 274 -15.13 -3.07 1.94
C ILE A 274 -15.77 -2.50 0.68
N SER A 275 -16.99 -1.97 0.75
CA SER A 275 -17.73 -1.43 -0.40
C SER A 275 -17.38 0.04 -0.68
N GLN A 276 -17.00 0.81 0.34
CA GLN A 276 -16.62 2.21 0.18
C GLN A 276 -15.10 2.37 0.13
N GLU A 277 -14.62 3.22 -0.77
CA GLU A 277 -13.18 3.48 -0.94
C GLU A 277 -12.61 4.30 0.22
N PHE A 278 -11.34 4.09 0.52
CA PHE A 278 -10.64 4.91 1.52
C PHE A 278 -10.36 6.30 0.96
N ASN A 279 -10.82 7.34 1.65
CA ASN A 279 -10.65 8.73 1.24
C ASN A 279 -9.55 9.40 2.07
N PHE A 280 -8.40 9.66 1.45
CA PHE A 280 -7.25 10.30 2.09
C PHE A 280 -7.55 11.71 2.59
N ILE A 281 -8.37 12.48 1.87
CA ILE A 281 -8.74 13.84 2.27
C ILE A 281 -9.61 13.80 3.52
N ALA A 282 -10.63 12.93 3.53
CA ALA A 282 -11.48 12.75 4.71
C ALA A 282 -10.68 12.22 5.92
N ALA A 283 -9.75 11.30 5.69
CA ALA A 283 -8.88 10.76 6.72
C ALA A 283 -7.92 11.81 7.30
N ALA A 284 -7.39 12.72 6.48
CA ALA A 284 -6.54 13.81 6.92
C ALA A 284 -7.30 14.84 7.78
N ARG A 285 -8.61 14.96 7.56
CA ARG A 285 -9.48 15.93 8.22
C ARG A 285 -10.29 15.37 9.40
N CYS A 286 -10.12 14.10 9.78
CA CYS A 286 -10.97 13.50 10.81
C CYS A 286 -10.91 14.22 12.16
N ASP A 287 -9.78 14.86 12.47
CA ASP A 287 -9.56 15.62 13.70
C ASP A 287 -9.73 17.14 13.49
N ASN A 288 -10.06 17.58 12.27
CA ASN A 288 -10.35 18.97 11.90
C ASN A 288 -11.43 19.01 10.80
N MET A 289 -12.65 18.56 11.13
CA MET A 289 -13.75 18.48 10.18
C MET A 289 -14.27 19.87 9.81
N VAL A 290 -14.63 20.07 8.54
CA VAL A 290 -15.34 21.29 8.12
C VAL A 290 -16.74 21.24 8.72
N GLU A 291 -17.14 22.27 9.46
CA GLU A 291 -18.49 22.37 10.03
C GLU A 291 -19.55 22.42 8.93
N SER A 292 -20.71 21.81 9.17
CA SER A 292 -21.77 21.65 8.17
C SER A 292 -22.37 22.97 7.68
N ASP A 293 -22.22 24.04 8.45
CA ASP A 293 -22.71 25.39 8.17
C ASP A 293 -21.68 26.24 7.40
N TYR A 294 -20.46 25.75 7.15
CA TYR A 294 -19.41 26.47 6.42
C TYR A 294 -19.89 27.01 5.06
N LEU A 295 -20.63 26.20 4.30
CA LEU A 295 -21.21 26.64 3.03
C LEU A 295 -22.26 27.75 3.21
N GLY A 296 -23.01 27.71 4.31
CA GLY A 296 -23.95 28.76 4.68
C GLY A 296 -23.24 30.07 5.01
N HIS A 297 -22.19 30.01 5.83
CA HIS A 297 -21.36 31.17 6.18
C HIS A 297 -20.66 31.76 4.96
N LEU A 298 -20.11 30.92 4.08
CA LEU A 298 -19.47 31.36 2.85
C LEU A 298 -20.48 32.06 1.92
N LYS A 299 -21.68 31.49 1.78
CA LYS A 299 -22.75 32.10 0.98
C LYS A 299 -23.16 33.45 1.57
N ASN A 300 -23.38 33.53 2.88
CA ASN A 300 -23.73 34.77 3.56
C ASN A 300 -22.63 35.84 3.38
N PHE A 301 -21.36 35.46 3.54
CA PHE A 301 -20.22 36.35 3.35
C PHE A 301 -20.13 36.89 1.92
N ILE A 302 -20.33 36.05 0.90
CA ILE A 302 -20.34 36.46 -0.50
C ILE A 302 -21.53 37.41 -0.77
N THR A 303 -22.73 37.10 -0.27
CA THR A 303 -23.92 37.96 -0.43
C THR A 303 -23.70 39.33 0.21
N LEU A 304 -23.22 39.39 1.45
CA LEU A 304 -22.92 40.65 2.13
C LEU A 304 -21.86 41.45 1.35
N SER A 305 -20.82 40.78 0.85
CA SER A 305 -19.75 41.45 0.09
C SER A 305 -20.28 42.11 -1.19
N GLN A 306 -21.25 41.48 -1.86
CA GLN A 306 -21.94 42.03 -3.02
C GLN A 306 -22.80 43.25 -2.65
N ASP A 307 -23.58 43.17 -1.57
CA ASP A 307 -24.43 44.27 -1.09
C ASP A 307 -23.61 45.51 -0.75
N TYR A 308 -22.44 45.32 -0.14
CA TYR A 308 -21.51 46.40 0.21
C TYR A 308 -20.54 46.81 -0.91
N LYS A 309 -20.67 46.23 -2.12
CA LYS A 309 -19.80 46.51 -3.29
C LYS A 309 -18.31 46.33 -2.99
N THR A 310 -17.98 45.32 -2.18
CA THR A 310 -16.59 45.00 -1.84
C THR A 310 -15.85 44.51 -3.09
N PRO A 311 -14.62 44.97 -3.36
CA PRO A 311 -13.85 44.50 -4.51
C PRO A 311 -13.68 42.98 -4.50
N TYR A 312 -13.94 42.34 -5.65
CA TYR A 312 -13.86 40.89 -5.81
C TYR A 312 -12.53 40.30 -5.31
N ASP A 313 -11.41 40.95 -5.64
CA ASP A 313 -10.07 40.47 -5.25
C ASP A 313 -9.88 40.41 -3.73
N SER A 314 -10.50 41.32 -2.98
CA SER A 314 -10.45 41.32 -1.52
C SER A 314 -11.27 40.18 -0.93
N VAL A 315 -12.46 39.93 -1.48
CA VAL A 315 -13.34 38.82 -1.08
C VAL A 315 -12.67 37.48 -1.38
N ALA A 316 -12.16 37.32 -2.60
CA ALA A 316 -11.46 36.11 -3.04
C ALA A 316 -10.22 35.83 -2.18
N SER A 317 -9.41 36.87 -1.90
CA SER A 317 -8.23 36.75 -1.03
C SER A 317 -8.60 36.33 0.40
N CYS A 318 -9.67 36.90 0.96
CA CYS A 318 -10.15 36.53 2.30
C CYS A 318 -10.64 35.07 2.37
N ILE A 319 -11.43 34.64 1.37
CA ILE A 319 -11.90 33.26 1.27
C ILE A 319 -10.71 32.30 1.13
N ALA A 320 -9.79 32.59 0.21
CA ALA A 320 -8.60 31.77 -0.02
C ALA A 320 -7.74 31.66 1.25
N SER A 321 -7.49 32.78 1.93
CA SER A 321 -6.74 32.79 3.19
C SER A 321 -7.43 31.96 4.27
N SER A 322 -8.76 32.06 4.39
CA SER A 322 -9.53 31.27 5.37
C SER A 322 -9.46 29.77 5.08
N ILE A 323 -9.56 29.37 3.80
CA ILE A 323 -9.41 27.97 3.38
C ILE A 323 -8.00 27.45 3.69
N ILE A 324 -6.96 28.25 3.42
CA ILE A 324 -5.57 27.86 3.70
C ILE A 324 -5.36 27.71 5.22
N MET A 325 -5.83 28.66 6.03
CA MET A 325 -5.68 28.60 7.48
C MET A 325 -6.41 27.40 8.10
N ASP A 326 -7.58 27.04 7.55
CA ASP A 326 -8.31 25.84 7.95
C ASP A 326 -7.62 24.54 7.49
N ALA A 327 -7.01 24.53 6.30
CA ALA A 327 -6.29 23.37 5.78
C ALA A 327 -4.97 23.10 6.53
N TYR A 328 -4.37 24.12 7.12
CA TYR A 328 -3.09 24.04 7.84
C TYR A 328 -3.17 24.64 9.25
N PRO A 329 -3.92 24.03 10.19
CA PRO A 329 -3.96 24.47 11.58
C PRO A 329 -2.56 24.49 12.22
N PRO A 330 -2.36 25.34 13.25
CA PRO A 330 -1.10 25.45 13.95
C PRO A 330 -0.57 24.08 14.39
N ARG A 331 0.72 23.82 14.13
CA ARG A 331 1.44 22.55 14.34
C ARG A 331 1.25 21.47 13.27
N MET A 332 0.56 21.75 12.16
CA MET A 332 0.70 20.93 10.96
C MET A 332 2.07 21.15 10.30
N HIS A 333 2.70 20.07 9.84
CA HIS A 333 3.93 20.15 9.05
C HIS A 333 3.60 20.79 7.70
N CYS A 334 4.30 21.86 7.35
CA CYS A 334 4.26 22.50 6.04
C CYS A 334 5.16 21.78 5.04
#